data_AF-A0A9D3RVS8-F1
#
_entry.id   AF-A0A9D3RVS8-F1
#
_cell.length_a   1.000
_cell.length_b   1.000
_cell.length_c   1.000
_cell.angle_alpha   90.00
_cell.angle_beta   90.00
_cell.angle_gamma   90.00
#
_symmetry.space_group_name_H-M   'P 1'
#
loop_
_entity.id
_entity.type
_entity.pdbx_description
1 polymer ?
#
loop_
_entity_poly.entity_id
_entity_poly.type
_entity_poly.pdbx_seq_one_letter_code
_entity_poly.pdbx_strand_id
1 'polypeptide(L)'
;MRIDRESFSEDKAPAGHRDLTRTTEIKSPEVGGPSLPSVPCCDTHRRPCVLRVVRKEGENKGRQFYACSLPQQTQCGFFEWADLHFPVCNHGKRCLMRTVLKLGPNNGRNFYVCPRGKAKQCDFFQWAEHGPGVKIIPGC
;
A
#
# COMPACT_ATOMS: atom_id res chain seq x y z
N MET A 1 34.44 -70.16 -24.72
CA MET A 1 35.32 -68.98 -24.62
C MET A 1 34.52 -67.92 -23.84
N ARG A 2 34.74 -67.62 -22.55
CA ARG A 2 35.91 -66.98 -21.88
C ARG A 2 36.15 -65.53 -22.38
N ILE A 3 35.57 -64.54 -21.68
CA ILE A 3 36.14 -63.40 -20.86
C ILE A 3 36.54 -62.20 -21.74
N ASP A 4 36.39 -60.88 -21.49
CA ASP A 4 36.19 -59.94 -20.35
C ASP A 4 35.34 -58.73 -20.87
N ARG A 5 34.47 -57.99 -20.14
CA ARG A 5 34.64 -57.01 -19.05
C ARG A 5 35.70 -55.91 -19.29
N GLU A 6 35.26 -54.69 -19.63
CA GLU A 6 35.76 -53.39 -19.12
C GLU A 6 34.99 -52.24 -19.82
N SER A 7 34.20 -51.44 -19.09
CA SER A 7 34.60 -50.25 -18.29
C SER A 7 34.97 -49.06 -19.17
N PHE A 8 34.07 -48.08 -19.29
CA PHE A 8 34.39 -46.74 -19.79
C PHE A 8 34.01 -45.70 -18.74
N SER A 9 34.96 -44.79 -18.52
CA SER A 9 35.28 -44.13 -17.27
C SER A 9 34.39 -42.92 -16.93
N GLU A 10 34.22 -42.71 -15.62
CA GLU A 10 33.86 -41.43 -15.02
C GLU A 10 35.07 -40.48 -15.06
N ASP A 11 34.85 -39.22 -15.48
CA ASP A 11 35.78 -38.13 -15.23
C ASP A 11 35.08 -36.95 -14.54
N LYS A 12 35.81 -36.44 -13.54
CA LYS A 12 35.36 -35.57 -12.45
C LYS A 12 35.90 -34.15 -12.66
N ALA A 13 34.99 -33.17 -12.67
CA ALA A 13 35.09 -31.74 -12.29
C ALA A 13 36.25 -30.86 -12.84
N PRO A 14 36.03 -29.54 -12.99
CA PRO A 14 36.34 -28.69 -11.85
C PRO A 14 35.39 -27.50 -11.62
N ALA A 15 35.43 -27.02 -10.38
CA ALA A 15 34.87 -25.76 -9.95
C ALA A 15 35.59 -24.56 -10.58
N GLY A 16 34.83 -23.64 -11.17
CA GLY A 16 35.29 -22.34 -11.65
C GLY A 16 34.74 -21.22 -10.77
N HIS A 17 35.57 -20.74 -9.85
CA HIS A 17 35.38 -19.53 -9.07
C HIS A 17 35.57 -18.31 -9.97
N ARG A 18 34.63 -17.34 -9.96
CA ARG A 18 34.96 -15.92 -10.19
C ARG A 18 33.84 -14.96 -9.83
N ASP A 19 34.31 -13.84 -9.32
CA ASP A 19 33.70 -12.98 -8.33
C ASP A 19 33.01 -11.75 -8.93
N LEU A 20 32.13 -11.20 -8.10
CA LEU A 20 31.52 -9.88 -8.06
C LEU A 20 31.66 -8.87 -9.23
N THR A 21 30.47 -8.35 -9.60
CA THR A 21 30.10 -6.94 -9.86
C THR A 21 29.47 -6.70 -11.23
N ARG A 22 28.13 -6.73 -11.25
CA ARG A 22 27.36 -5.93 -12.19
C ARG A 22 26.09 -5.48 -11.51
N THR A 23 26.21 -4.36 -10.80
CA THR A 23 25.09 -3.51 -10.43
C THR A 23 24.40 -3.06 -11.71
N THR A 24 23.48 -3.87 -12.22
CA THR A 24 22.42 -3.35 -13.08
C THR A 24 21.48 -2.59 -12.15
N GLU A 25 21.67 -1.28 -12.09
CA GLU A 25 20.64 -0.39 -11.56
C GLU A 25 19.35 -0.64 -12.36
N ILE A 26 18.44 -1.39 -11.75
CA ILE A 26 17.06 -1.46 -12.21
C ILE A 26 16.47 -0.10 -11.87
N LYS A 27 16.63 0.84 -12.80
CA LYS A 27 15.92 2.11 -12.79
C LYS A 27 14.44 1.77 -12.96
N SER A 28 13.73 1.67 -11.84
CA SER A 28 12.28 1.52 -11.83
C SER A 28 11.68 2.55 -12.78
N PRO A 29 10.83 2.15 -13.75
CA PRO A 29 10.19 3.10 -14.61
C PRO A 29 9.23 3.93 -13.75
N GLU A 30 9.42 5.24 -13.73
CA GLU A 30 8.45 6.19 -13.21
C GLU A 30 7.25 6.18 -14.16
N VAL A 31 6.34 5.23 -13.95
CA VAL A 31 5.09 5.16 -14.69
C VAL A 31 4.17 6.22 -14.09
N GLY A 32 3.91 7.28 -14.87
CA GLY A 32 2.85 8.26 -14.64
C GLY A 32 1.46 7.60 -14.73
N GLY A 33 1.17 6.71 -13.79
CA GLY A 33 -0.17 6.21 -13.50
C GLY A 33 -0.89 7.16 -12.52
N PRO A 34 -2.22 7.02 -12.35
CA PRO A 34 -2.93 7.73 -11.30
C PRO A 34 -2.24 7.46 -9.97
N SER A 35 -1.81 8.51 -9.28
CA SER A 35 -1.03 8.40 -8.05
C SER A 35 -1.82 7.59 -7.03
N LEU A 36 -1.43 6.32 -6.87
CA LEU A 36 -1.97 5.47 -5.82
C LEU A 36 -1.78 6.20 -4.48
N PRO A 37 -2.74 6.13 -3.55
CA PRO A 37 -2.54 6.68 -2.23
C PRO A 37 -1.30 6.03 -1.61
N SER A 38 -0.22 6.80 -1.51
CA SER A 38 1.04 6.30 -0.98
C SER A 38 0.92 6.19 0.53
N VAL A 39 1.00 4.98 1.06
CA VAL A 39 1.04 4.77 2.51
C VAL A 39 2.43 5.22 3.00
N PRO A 40 2.54 6.25 3.85
CA PRO A 40 3.84 6.71 4.32
C PRO A 40 4.47 5.66 5.24
N CYS A 41 5.81 5.65 5.30
CA CYS A 41 6.55 4.86 6.27
C CYS A 41 6.90 5.72 7.49
N CYS A 42 6.87 5.13 8.68
CA CYS A 42 7.33 5.84 9.88
C CYS A 42 8.86 6.00 9.88
N ASP A 43 9.36 7.10 10.45
CA ASP A 43 10.79 7.45 10.40
C ASP A 43 11.67 6.45 11.16
N THR A 44 11.25 6.06 12.36
CA THR A 44 12.04 5.21 13.26
C THR A 44 12.17 3.77 12.76
N HIS A 45 11.08 3.18 12.28
CA HIS A 45 11.06 1.76 11.93
C HIS A 45 11.08 1.49 10.44
N ARG A 46 10.89 2.53 9.60
CA ARG A 46 10.84 2.44 8.13
C ARG A 46 9.81 1.41 7.64
N ARG A 47 8.72 1.26 8.38
CA ARG A 47 7.60 0.35 8.07
C ARG A 47 6.39 1.15 7.56
N PRO A 48 5.62 0.61 6.60
CA PRO A 48 4.35 1.20 6.17
C PRO A 48 3.43 1.44 7.36
N CYS A 49 2.89 2.64 7.45
CA CYS A 49 1.99 3.03 8.53
C CYS A 49 0.59 2.42 8.34
N VAL A 50 -0.15 2.36 9.44
CA VAL A 50 -1.55 1.93 9.44
C VAL A 50 -2.46 3.16 9.46
N LEU A 51 -3.53 3.09 8.68
CA LEU A 51 -4.56 4.12 8.64
C LEU A 51 -5.51 3.95 9.84
N ARG A 52 -5.68 5.01 10.62
CA ARG A 52 -6.54 5.09 11.80
C ARG A 52 -7.54 6.24 11.67
N VAL A 53 -8.56 6.24 12.52
CA VAL A 53 -9.60 7.27 12.58
C VAL A 53 -9.58 7.93 13.95
N VAL A 54 -9.68 9.26 13.98
CA VAL A 54 -9.83 10.02 15.23
C VAL A 54 -11.20 9.68 15.83
N ARG A 55 -11.19 9.02 16.98
CA ARG A 55 -12.41 8.64 17.72
C ARG A 55 -12.79 9.62 18.83
N LYS A 56 -11.83 10.44 19.28
CA LYS A 56 -12.09 11.47 20.29
C LYS A 56 -13.06 12.53 19.74
N GLU A 57 -13.91 13.06 20.62
CA GLU A 57 -14.77 14.20 20.29
C GLU A 57 -13.94 15.45 19.97
N GLY A 58 -14.49 16.30 19.11
CA GLY A 58 -13.89 17.56 18.68
C GLY A 58 -13.87 17.73 17.16
N GLU A 59 -13.27 18.82 16.70
CA GLU A 59 -13.24 19.23 15.29
C GLU A 59 -12.69 18.16 14.33
N ASN A 60 -11.74 17.36 14.81
CA ASN A 60 -11.11 16.32 14.00
C ASN A 60 -11.78 14.95 14.11
N LYS A 61 -12.90 14.80 14.82
CA LYS A 61 -13.59 13.51 14.96
C LYS A 61 -13.94 12.94 13.59
N GLY A 62 -13.60 11.67 13.37
CA GLY A 62 -13.81 10.99 12.10
C GLY A 62 -12.73 11.24 11.04
N ARG A 63 -11.80 12.19 11.26
CA ARG A 63 -10.68 12.42 10.34
C ARG A 63 -9.68 11.26 10.44
N GLN A 64 -9.06 10.92 9.32
CA GLN A 64 -8.15 9.78 9.22
C GLN A 64 -6.69 10.21 9.25
N PHE A 65 -5.84 9.39 9.86
CA PHE A 65 -4.42 9.63 10.01
C PHE A 65 -3.61 8.34 9.89
N TYR A 66 -2.38 8.45 9.40
CA TYR A 66 -1.40 7.39 9.43
C TYR A 66 -0.65 7.42 10.76
N ALA A 67 -0.48 6.25 11.36
CA ALA A 67 0.32 6.04 12.56
C ALA A 67 1.21 4.80 12.39
N CYS A 68 2.24 4.69 13.23
CA CYS A 68 3.10 3.52 13.24
C CYS A 68 2.27 2.22 13.37
N SER A 69 2.66 1.20 12.60
CA SER A 69 1.97 -0.09 12.53
C SER A 69 2.23 -0.99 13.73
N LEU A 70 3.23 -0.67 14.56
CA LEU A 70 3.60 -1.49 15.70
C LEU A 70 2.58 -1.38 16.86
N PRO A 71 2.54 -2.37 17.77
CA PRO A 71 1.74 -2.30 19.00
C PRO A 71 2.10 -1.10 19.88
N GLN A 72 1.18 -0.71 20.78
CA GLN A 72 1.31 0.54 21.56
C GLN A 72 2.59 0.62 22.40
N GLN A 73 3.11 -0.51 22.89
CA GLN A 73 4.32 -0.56 23.71
C GLN A 73 5.60 -0.32 22.90
N THR A 74 5.57 -0.54 21.58
CA THR A 74 6.77 -0.47 20.70
C THR A 74 6.60 0.49 19.53
N GLN A 75 5.40 1.07 19.35
CA GLN A 75 5.16 2.05 18.31
C GLN A 75 5.94 3.34 18.58
N CYS A 76 6.48 3.93 17.52
CA CYS A 76 6.99 5.29 17.59
C CYS A 76 5.84 6.30 17.51
N GLY A 77 6.14 7.57 17.81
CA GLY A 77 5.18 8.67 17.76
C GLY A 77 4.84 9.19 16.36
N PHE A 78 5.10 8.42 15.29
CA PHE A 78 4.79 8.87 13.93
C PHE A 78 3.30 9.16 13.75
N PHE A 79 3.00 10.33 13.18
CA PHE A 79 1.64 10.80 12.94
C PHE A 79 1.62 11.69 11.69
N GLU A 80 0.74 11.38 10.74
CA GLU A 80 0.44 12.26 9.61
C GLU A 80 -1.04 12.17 9.21
N TRP A 81 -1.62 13.29 8.77
CA TRP A 81 -2.99 13.28 8.25
C TRP A 81 -3.07 12.52 6.92
N ALA A 82 -4.05 11.62 6.79
CA ALA A 82 -4.13 10.75 5.62
C ALA A 82 -4.57 11.47 4.35
N ASP A 83 -5.34 12.56 4.49
CA ASP A 83 -5.78 13.41 3.40
C ASP A 83 -4.63 14.09 2.65
N LEU A 84 -3.45 14.19 3.25
CA LEU A 84 -2.21 14.62 2.62
C LEU A 84 -1.62 13.57 1.67
N HIS A 85 -2.16 12.36 1.59
CA HIS A 85 -1.67 11.30 0.71
C HIS A 85 -2.76 10.72 -0.19
N PHE A 86 -3.95 11.30 -0.19
CA PHE A 86 -5.03 10.88 -1.07
C PHE A 86 -4.71 11.16 -2.54
N PRO A 87 -5.25 10.37 -3.48
CA PRO A 87 -5.06 10.59 -4.90
C PRO A 87 -5.55 11.99 -5.30
N VAL A 88 -5.01 12.51 -6.39
CA VAL A 88 -5.49 13.76 -6.98
C VAL A 88 -6.57 13.46 -8.01
N CYS A 89 -7.64 14.25 -8.02
CA CYS A 89 -8.67 14.17 -9.06
C CYS A 89 -8.20 14.82 -10.36
N ASN A 90 -9.01 14.73 -11.41
CA ASN A 90 -8.73 15.33 -12.73
C ASN A 90 -8.55 16.87 -12.71
N HIS A 91 -8.86 17.54 -11.60
CA HIS A 91 -8.60 18.97 -11.39
C HIS A 91 -7.26 19.26 -10.68
N GLY A 92 -6.45 18.24 -10.37
CA GLY A 92 -5.20 18.37 -9.62
C GLY A 92 -5.41 18.68 -8.12
N LYS A 93 -6.61 18.47 -7.57
CA LYS A 93 -6.90 18.64 -6.13
C LYS A 93 -6.95 17.29 -5.44
N ARG A 94 -6.42 17.20 -4.20
CA ARG A 94 -6.56 16.01 -3.33
C ARG A 94 -8.03 15.61 -3.22
N CYS A 95 -8.31 14.33 -3.41
CA CYS A 95 -9.65 13.77 -3.32
C CYS A 95 -10.18 13.75 -1.89
N LEU A 96 -11.48 13.56 -1.74
CA LEU A 96 -12.11 13.21 -0.46
C LEU A 96 -12.29 11.69 -0.39
N MET A 97 -12.04 11.10 0.77
CA MET A 97 -12.45 9.73 1.05
C MET A 97 -13.90 9.71 1.54
N ARG A 98 -14.69 8.76 1.04
CA ARG A 98 -16.06 8.47 1.49
C ARG A 98 -16.22 6.98 1.73
N THR A 99 -17.24 6.62 2.51
CA THR A 99 -17.60 5.23 2.81
C THR A 99 -18.93 4.89 2.18
N VAL A 100 -19.05 3.68 1.61
CA VAL A 100 -20.32 3.16 1.11
C VAL A 100 -21.23 2.84 2.29
N LEU A 101 -22.23 3.69 2.52
CA LEU A 101 -23.24 3.47 3.56
C LEU A 101 -24.41 2.62 3.09
N LYS A 102 -24.60 2.50 1.75
CA LYS A 102 -25.63 1.63 1.19
C LYS A 102 -25.39 0.19 1.62
N LEU A 103 -26.44 -0.47 2.10
CA LEU A 103 -26.40 -1.89 2.43
C LEU A 103 -26.17 -2.72 1.17
N GLY A 104 -25.26 -3.69 1.25
CA GLY A 104 -24.91 -4.57 0.14
C GLY A 104 -23.46 -5.05 0.23
N PRO A 105 -22.97 -5.76 -0.80
CA PRO A 105 -21.63 -6.37 -0.81
C PRO A 105 -20.48 -5.40 -0.59
N ASN A 106 -20.69 -4.12 -0.93
CA ASN A 106 -19.68 -3.07 -0.80
C ASN A 106 -19.87 -2.19 0.44
N ASN A 107 -20.83 -2.50 1.33
CA ASN A 107 -21.07 -1.70 2.53
C ASN A 107 -19.81 -1.60 3.40
N GLY A 108 -19.51 -0.40 3.87
CA GLY A 108 -18.31 -0.11 4.67
C GLY A 108 -17.01 0.03 3.87
N ARG A 109 -17.02 -0.22 2.55
CA ARG A 109 -15.83 0.04 1.71
C ARG A 109 -15.62 1.54 1.52
N ASN A 110 -14.36 1.94 1.47
CA ASN A 110 -13.96 3.34 1.24
C ASN A 110 -13.62 3.59 -0.23
N PHE A 111 -13.89 4.81 -0.71
CA PHE A 111 -13.61 5.25 -2.07
C PHE A 111 -13.23 6.74 -2.10
N TYR A 112 -12.50 7.15 -3.13
CA TYR A 112 -12.05 8.52 -3.36
C TYR A 112 -12.88 9.19 -4.46
N VAL A 113 -13.25 10.44 -4.23
CA VAL A 113 -13.98 11.29 -5.19
C VAL A 113 -13.43 12.71 -5.21
N CYS A 114 -13.78 13.45 -6.27
CA CYS A 114 -13.47 14.88 -6.36
C CYS A 114 -14.03 15.67 -5.14
N PRO A 115 -13.27 16.61 -4.57
CA PRO A 115 -13.72 17.43 -3.44
C PRO A 115 -14.74 18.51 -3.82
N ARG A 116 -14.91 18.80 -5.11
CA ARG A 116 -15.80 19.86 -5.57
C ARG A 116 -17.27 19.45 -5.39
N GLY A 117 -18.15 20.44 -5.25
CA GLY A 117 -19.59 20.20 -5.18
C GLY A 117 -20.15 19.59 -6.46
N LYS A 118 -21.33 18.97 -6.38
CA LYS A 118 -21.96 18.15 -7.43
C LYS A 118 -21.97 18.77 -8.84
N ALA A 119 -22.16 20.09 -8.94
CA ALA A 119 -22.19 20.79 -10.23
C ALA A 119 -20.81 21.01 -10.87
N LYS A 120 -19.71 20.92 -10.10
CA LYS A 120 -18.33 21.21 -10.53
C LYS A 120 -17.38 20.04 -10.29
N GLN A 121 -17.89 18.89 -9.83
CA GLN A 121 -17.10 17.69 -9.63
C GLN A 121 -16.73 17.07 -10.97
N CYS A 122 -15.51 16.56 -11.09
CA CYS A 122 -15.18 15.67 -12.19
C CYS A 122 -15.68 14.26 -11.86
N ASP A 123 -15.54 13.37 -12.83
CA ASP A 123 -15.90 11.96 -12.80
C ASP A 123 -14.86 11.05 -12.12
N PHE A 124 -13.81 11.63 -11.49
CA PHE A 124 -12.81 10.84 -10.78
C PHE A 124 -13.43 9.97 -9.69
N PHE A 125 -13.16 8.67 -9.75
CA PHE A 125 -13.56 7.67 -8.78
C PHE A 125 -12.47 6.61 -8.63
N GLN A 126 -12.13 6.24 -7.40
CA GLN A 126 -11.18 5.16 -7.12
C GLN A 126 -11.54 4.45 -5.81
N TRP A 127 -11.53 3.11 -5.79
CA TRP A 127 -11.66 2.37 -4.53
C TRP A 127 -10.41 2.52 -3.66
N ALA A 128 -10.58 2.64 -2.34
CA ALA A 128 -9.46 2.60 -1.40
C ALA A 128 -9.15 1.15 -1.04
N GLU A 129 -7.97 0.66 -1.41
CA GLU A 129 -7.58 -0.75 -1.23
C GLU A 129 -7.23 -1.10 0.23
N HIS A 130 -6.66 -0.15 0.98
CA HIS A 130 -6.16 -0.37 2.35
C HIS A 130 -6.83 0.51 3.41
N GLY A 131 -8.04 1.00 3.13
CA GLY A 131 -8.82 1.73 4.11
C GLY A 131 -9.26 0.82 5.27
N PRO A 132 -9.27 1.28 6.54
CA PRO A 132 -10.00 0.58 7.59
C PRO A 132 -11.48 0.66 7.19
N GLY A 133 -11.96 -0.39 6.55
CA GLY A 133 -13.37 -0.51 6.20
C GLY A 133 -14.15 -0.56 7.50
N VAL A 134 -14.77 0.57 7.87
CA VAL A 134 -15.71 0.60 8.99
C VAL A 134 -16.93 -0.22 8.55
N LYS A 135 -17.04 -1.45 9.05
CA LYS A 135 -18.28 -2.21 8.97
C LYS A 135 -19.30 -1.47 9.84
N ILE A 136 -20.11 -0.63 9.22
CA ILE A 136 -21.22 0.04 9.91
C ILE A 136 -22.31 -1.02 10.06
N ILE A 137 -22.32 -1.72 11.20
CA ILE A 137 -23.43 -2.61 11.55
C ILE A 137 -24.64 -1.69 11.78
N PRO A 138 -25.75 -1.84 11.03
CA PRO A 138 -26.95 -1.04 11.29
C PRO A 138 -27.55 -1.50 12.62
N GLY A 139 -27.54 -0.63 13.64
CA GLY A 139 -28.31 -0.87 14.87
C GLY A 139 -27.57 -0.86 16.21
N CYS A 140 -26.52 -0.05 16.39
CA CYS A 140 -26.06 0.34 17.72
C CYS A 140 -25.86 1.86 17.80
#